data_AF-A0A5J4X791-F1
#
_entry.id   AF-A0A5J4X791-F1
#
_cell.length_a   1.000
_cell.length_b   1.000
_cell.length_c   1.000
_cell.angle_alpha   90.00
_cell.angle_beta   90.00
_cell.angle_gamma   90.00
#
_symmetry.space_group_name_H-M   'P 1'
#
loop_
_entity.id
_entity.type
_entity.pdbx_description
1 polymer ?
#
loop_
_entity_poly.entity_id
_entity_poly.type
_entity_poly.pdbx_seq_one_letter_code
_entity_poly.pdbx_strand_id
1 'polypeptide(L)'
;MDDPNVHYYQDSDFVQSGIVDIEKIYSENPNIGRDKLRVDFITGNQQFSSLIIKGISHTSNEDDIKRMVERISGIGTVLFIKIDQWNYSRKSQRTAQVGMKKKEYADRVIERKEELDPFKVDWLNLYAK
;
A
#
# COMPACT_ATOMS: atom_id res chain seq x y z
N MET A 1 -13.26 -1.47 -22.91
CA MET A 1 -12.36 -0.61 -22.12
C MET A 1 -13.16 -0.27 -20.90
N ASP A 2 -13.02 -1.08 -19.86
CA ASP A 2 -13.69 -0.84 -18.58
C ASP A 2 -12.57 -0.61 -17.58
N ASP A 3 -12.39 0.66 -17.24
CA ASP A 3 -11.53 1.10 -16.14
C ASP A 3 -12.09 0.43 -14.86
N PRO A 4 -11.28 -0.25 -14.02
CA PRO A 4 -11.78 -0.74 -12.75
C PRO A 4 -12.46 0.41 -12.02
N ASN A 5 -13.61 0.13 -11.40
CA ASN A 5 -14.48 1.11 -10.74
C ASN A 5 -13.75 1.77 -9.55
N VAL A 6 -12.79 2.66 -9.80
CA VAL A 6 -12.01 3.35 -8.77
C VAL A 6 -12.89 4.46 -8.20
N HIS A 7 -13.45 4.20 -7.03
CA HIS A 7 -14.18 5.20 -6.26
C HIS A 7 -13.17 6.04 -5.48
N TYR A 8 -13.06 7.32 -5.83
CA TYR A 8 -12.24 8.30 -5.10
C TYR A 8 -13.12 8.98 -4.05
N TYR A 9 -12.84 8.74 -2.78
CA TYR A 9 -13.50 9.42 -1.66
C TYR A 9 -12.74 10.70 -1.30
N GLN A 10 -13.45 11.76 -0.93
CA GLN A 10 -12.87 13.01 -0.47
C GLN A 10 -12.67 12.97 1.06
N ASP A 11 -11.70 13.73 1.59
CA ASP A 11 -11.43 13.76 3.04
C ASP A 11 -12.66 14.20 3.87
N SER A 12 -13.60 14.92 3.26
CA SER A 12 -14.89 15.29 3.87
C SER A 12 -15.84 14.11 4.10
N ASP A 13 -15.65 12.99 3.41
CA ASP A 13 -16.51 11.80 3.51
C ASP A 13 -16.24 10.99 4.80
N PHE A 14 -15.18 11.32 5.54
CA PHE A 14 -14.71 10.55 6.69
C PHE A 14 -14.76 11.30 8.04
N VAL A 15 -15.53 12.38 8.14
CA VAL A 15 -15.57 13.21 9.38
C VAL A 15 -16.56 12.67 10.43
N GLN A 16 -17.32 11.62 10.12
CA GLN A 16 -18.19 10.95 11.09
C GLN A 16 -17.99 9.44 11.02
N SER A 17 -17.88 8.80 12.18
CA SER A 17 -18.01 7.35 12.30
C SER A 17 -19.35 6.94 11.66
N GLY A 18 -19.28 6.40 10.45
CA GLY A 18 -20.41 5.85 9.73
C GLY A 18 -20.52 4.35 9.98
N ILE A 19 -21.75 3.83 10.06
CA ILE A 19 -22.00 2.40 9.99
C ILE A 19 -21.74 1.97 8.55
N VAL A 20 -20.75 1.11 8.34
CA VAL A 20 -20.47 0.53 7.03
C VAL A 20 -21.39 -0.67 6.83
N ASP A 21 -22.32 -0.56 5.89
CA ASP A 21 -23.18 -1.67 5.48
C ASP A 21 -22.42 -2.59 4.51
N ILE A 22 -21.88 -3.67 5.06
CA ILE A 22 -21.08 -4.64 4.33
C ILE A 22 -21.92 -5.38 3.26
N GLU A 23 -23.21 -5.62 3.54
CA GLU A 23 -24.09 -6.30 2.58
C GLU A 23 -24.33 -5.43 1.35
N LYS A 24 -24.53 -4.12 1.57
CA LYS A 24 -24.63 -3.15 0.48
C LYS A 24 -23.38 -3.16 -0.40
N ILE A 25 -22.19 -3.14 0.17
CA ILE A 25 -20.92 -3.16 -0.59
C ILE A 25 -20.83 -4.40 -1.49
N TYR A 26 -21.17 -5.59 -0.97
CA TYR A 26 -21.15 -6.82 -1.76
C TYR A 26 -22.24 -6.85 -2.85
N SER A 27 -23.41 -6.26 -2.58
CA SER A 27 -24.50 -6.18 -3.56
C SER A 27 -24.17 -5.25 -4.73
N GLU A 28 -23.48 -4.14 -4.45
CA GLU A 28 -23.02 -3.17 -5.45
C GLU A 28 -21.77 -3.66 -6.20
N ASN A 29 -20.99 -4.55 -5.58
CA ASN A 29 -19.72 -5.06 -6.13
C ASN A 29 -19.67 -6.59 -6.06
N PRO A 30 -20.42 -7.31 -6.91
CA PRO A 30 -20.55 -8.77 -6.84
C PRO A 30 -19.26 -9.54 -7.13
N ASN A 31 -18.24 -8.86 -7.66
CA ASN A 31 -16.92 -9.44 -7.96
C ASN A 31 -15.96 -9.40 -6.77
N ILE A 32 -16.32 -8.76 -5.64
CA ILE A 32 -15.49 -8.78 -4.43
C ILE A 32 -15.66 -10.15 -3.75
N GLY A 33 -14.57 -10.89 -3.60
CA GLY A 33 -14.55 -12.13 -2.84
C GLY A 33 -15.00 -11.88 -1.41
N ARG A 34 -15.99 -12.65 -0.93
CA ARG A 34 -16.59 -12.47 0.40
C ARG A 34 -15.70 -12.92 1.55
N ASP A 35 -14.51 -13.41 1.24
CA ASP A 35 -13.74 -14.25 2.15
C ASP A 35 -13.03 -13.41 3.22
N LYS A 36 -12.57 -12.19 2.89
CA LYS A 36 -11.86 -11.30 3.82
C LYS A 36 -12.01 -9.83 3.43
N LEU A 37 -12.55 -9.02 4.35
CA LEU A 37 -12.58 -7.56 4.26
C LEU A 37 -11.61 -6.99 5.32
N ARG A 38 -10.70 -6.10 4.92
CA ARG A 38 -9.87 -5.33 5.86
C ARG A 38 -10.39 -3.90 5.90
N VAL A 39 -10.79 -3.44 7.08
CA VAL A 39 -11.30 -2.09 7.33
C VAL A 39 -10.32 -1.39 8.27
N ASP A 40 -9.73 -0.29 7.82
CA ASP A 40 -8.82 0.53 8.61
C ASP A 40 -9.41 1.94 8.73
N PHE A 41 -9.33 2.55 9.93
CA PHE A 41 -9.69 3.94 10.14
C PHE A 41 -8.60 4.85 9.56
N ILE A 42 -8.91 5.55 8.47
CA ILE A 42 -8.06 6.61 7.95
C ILE A 42 -8.58 7.91 8.56
N THR A 43 -7.88 8.45 9.55
CA THR A 43 -8.16 9.84 9.97
C THR A 43 -7.79 10.74 8.77
N GLY A 44 -8.72 11.58 8.31
CA GLY A 44 -8.67 12.32 7.03
C GLY A 44 -7.49 13.29 6.82
N ASN A 45 -6.43 13.21 7.63
CA ASN A 45 -5.18 13.95 7.48
C ASN A 45 -3.92 13.07 7.67
N GLN A 46 -4.06 11.75 7.84
CA GLN A 46 -2.89 10.87 7.97
C GLN A 46 -2.31 10.55 6.60
N GLN A 47 -1.44 11.43 6.11
CA GLN A 47 -0.42 11.00 5.17
C GLN A 47 0.43 9.93 5.86
N PHE A 48 0.23 8.67 5.48
CA PHE A 48 1.12 7.61 5.91
C PHE A 48 2.49 7.88 5.31
N SER A 49 3.52 7.89 6.15
CA SER A 49 4.91 7.86 5.71
C SER A 49 5.12 6.60 4.87
N SER A 50 5.09 6.76 3.56
CA SER A 50 4.99 5.65 2.61
C SER A 50 6.26 5.56 1.78
N LEU A 51 6.72 4.34 1.59
CA LEU A 51 7.84 4.01 0.72
C LEU A 51 7.32 3.36 -0.55
N ILE A 52 8.04 3.55 -1.66
CA ILE A 52 7.89 2.76 -2.87
C ILE A 52 9.14 1.91 -3.09
N ILE A 53 8.92 0.61 -3.27
CA ILE A 53 9.97 -0.37 -3.57
C ILE A 53 9.76 -0.86 -5.00
N LYS A 54 10.79 -0.78 -5.83
CA LYS A 54 10.77 -1.17 -7.25
C LYS A 54 11.75 -2.31 -7.51
N GLY A 55 11.48 -3.09 -8.55
CA GLY A 55 12.31 -4.23 -8.95
C GLY A 55 11.99 -5.51 -8.18
N ILE A 56 10.77 -5.61 -7.66
CA ILE A 56 10.33 -6.76 -6.87
C ILE A 56 10.06 -7.95 -7.80
N SER A 57 10.46 -9.15 -7.36
CA SER A 57 10.23 -10.40 -8.10
C SER A 57 8.73 -10.69 -8.28
N HIS A 58 8.38 -11.42 -9.33
CA HIS A 58 7.01 -11.94 -9.54
C HIS A 58 6.56 -12.93 -8.46
N THR A 59 7.49 -13.54 -7.74
CA THR A 59 7.19 -14.51 -6.68
C THR A 59 7.05 -13.89 -5.29
N SER A 60 7.52 -12.65 -5.10
CA SER A 60 7.45 -11.99 -3.78
C SER A 60 6.01 -11.64 -3.42
N ASN A 61 5.64 -11.93 -2.18
CA ASN A 61 4.36 -11.55 -1.59
C ASN A 61 4.53 -10.43 -0.55
N GLU A 62 3.42 -9.99 0.04
CA GLU A 62 3.42 -8.90 1.03
C GLU A 62 4.22 -9.25 2.29
N ASP A 63 4.15 -10.50 2.77
CA ASP A 63 4.89 -10.94 3.95
C ASP A 63 6.41 -10.93 3.73
N ASP A 64 6.88 -11.26 2.52
CA ASP A 64 8.29 -11.18 2.16
C ASP A 64 8.80 -9.73 2.25
N ILE A 65 8.05 -8.80 1.64
CA ILE A 65 8.37 -7.37 1.68
C ILE A 65 8.29 -6.85 3.11
N LYS A 66 7.31 -7.30 3.90
CA LYS A 66 7.18 -6.93 5.31
C LYS A 66 8.41 -7.32 6.10
N ARG A 67 8.79 -8.60 6.07
CA ARG A 67 9.97 -9.10 6.78
C ARG A 67 11.22 -8.34 6.39
N MET A 68 11.39 -8.09 5.10
CA MET A 68 12.53 -7.35 4.55
C MET A 68 12.62 -5.92 5.11
N VAL A 69 11.51 -5.18 5.11
CA VAL A 69 11.44 -3.80 5.62
C VAL A 69 11.58 -3.76 7.15
N GLU A 70 10.89 -4.65 7.87
CA GLU A 70 10.91 -4.71 9.34
C GLU A 70 12.27 -5.18 9.89
N ARG A 71 13.08 -5.89 9.11
CA ARG A 71 14.49 -6.19 9.46
C ARG A 71 15.32 -4.92 9.66
N ILE A 72 15.01 -3.85 8.92
CA ILE A 72 15.73 -2.57 9.00
C ILE A 72 15.06 -1.63 10.00
N SER A 73 13.74 -1.51 9.92
CA SER A 73 12.96 -0.53 10.68
C SER A 73 12.55 -0.98 12.09
N GLY A 74 12.44 -2.30 12.30
CA GLY A 74 11.95 -2.95 13.51
C GLY A 74 10.65 -3.72 13.27
N ILE A 75 10.44 -4.82 14.00
CA ILE A 75 9.22 -5.65 13.90
C ILE A 75 7.98 -4.85 14.29
N GLY A 76 6.90 -5.01 13.51
CA GLY A 76 5.61 -4.36 13.77
C GLY A 76 5.55 -2.87 13.43
N THR A 77 6.52 -2.36 12.67
CA THR A 77 6.57 -0.95 12.24
C THR A 77 5.83 -0.69 10.94
N VAL A 78 5.55 -1.74 10.16
CA VAL A 78 4.77 -1.68 8.92
C VAL A 78 3.28 -1.67 9.25
N LEU A 79 2.53 -0.77 8.62
CA LEU A 79 1.07 -0.64 8.73
C LEU A 79 0.36 -1.47 7.65
N PHE A 80 0.79 -1.31 6.40
CA PHE A 80 0.27 -2.05 5.28
C PHE A 80 1.32 -2.19 4.18
N ILE A 81 1.12 -3.17 3.31
CA ILE A 81 1.85 -3.34 2.08
C ILE A 81 0.81 -3.53 0.99
N LYS A 82 1.05 -2.93 -0.16
CA LYS A 82 0.27 -3.15 -1.37
C LYS A 82 1.23 -3.41 -2.50
N ILE A 83 1.06 -4.51 -3.21
CA ILE A 83 1.85 -4.81 -4.41
C ILE A 83 1.03 -4.48 -5.63
N ASP A 84 1.52 -3.52 -6.42
CA ASP A 84 0.95 -3.15 -7.70
C ASP A 84 1.78 -3.80 -8.82
N GLN A 85 1.09 -4.37 -9.82
CA GLN A 85 1.71 -4.91 -11.03
C GLN A 85 1.17 -4.18 -12.25
N TRP A 86 2.07 -3.56 -13.00
CA TRP A 86 1.71 -2.85 -14.22
C TRP A 86 2.32 -3.60 -15.40
N ASN A 87 1.47 -3.94 -16.37
CA ASN A 87 1.86 -4.63 -17.59
C ASN A 87 1.86 -3.60 -18.72
N TYR A 88 3.04 -3.16 -19.16
CA TYR A 88 3.17 -2.29 -20.33
C TYR A 88 4.02 -3.02 -21.38
N SER A 89 3.41 -3.40 -22.51
CA SER A 89 4.05 -4.24 -23.53
C SER A 89 4.53 -5.60 -22.95
N ARG A 90 5.58 -6.21 -23.54
CA ARG A 90 6.20 -7.48 -23.11
C ARG A 90 6.98 -7.38 -21.78
N LYS A 91 6.86 -6.28 -21.02
CA LYS A 91 7.56 -6.09 -19.75
C LYS A 91 6.54 -5.83 -18.64
N SER A 92 6.57 -6.68 -17.63
CA SER A 92 5.85 -6.49 -16.38
C SER A 92 6.78 -5.82 -15.37
N GLN A 93 6.29 -4.79 -14.70
CA GLN A 93 6.96 -4.18 -13.56
C GLN A 93 6.08 -4.38 -12.32
N ARG A 94 6.70 -4.80 -11.21
CA ARG A 94 6.05 -4.87 -9.90
C ARG A 94 6.69 -3.86 -8.96
N THR A 95 5.83 -3.13 -8.25
CA THR A 95 6.20 -2.20 -7.19
C THR A 95 5.44 -2.54 -5.92
N ALA A 96 6.04 -2.29 -4.77
CA ALA A 96 5.34 -2.35 -3.49
C ALA A 96 5.27 -0.95 -2.90
N GLN A 97 4.07 -0.54 -2.53
CA GLN A 97 3.85 0.54 -1.60
C GLN A 97 3.89 -0.03 -0.18
N VAL A 98 4.68 0.59 0.68
CA VAL A 98 4.81 0.19 2.09
C VAL A 98 4.44 1.39 2.96
N GLY A 99 3.31 1.28 3.66
CA GLY A 99 2.88 2.28 4.64
C GLY A 99 3.54 2.01 5.99
N MET A 100 4.24 2.99 6.54
CA MET A 100 4.88 2.90 7.85
C MET A 100 4.02 3.55 8.93
N LYS A 101 4.01 2.97 10.14
CA LYS A 101 3.26 3.52 11.28
C LYS A 101 3.74 4.91 11.70
N LYS A 102 5.01 5.22 11.46
CA LYS A 102 5.64 6.52 11.77
C LYS A 102 6.70 6.84 10.73
N LYS A 103 6.97 8.14 10.54
CA LYS A 103 8.02 8.63 9.66
C LYS A 103 9.41 8.13 10.04
N GLU A 104 9.75 8.13 11.33
CA GLU A 104 11.05 7.67 11.83
C GLU A 104 11.41 6.24 11.40
N TYR A 105 10.41 5.37 11.20
CA TYR A 105 10.64 4.00 10.72
C TYR A 105 10.93 3.97 9.21
N ALA A 106 10.29 4.84 8.43
CA ALA A 106 10.57 5.02 7.01
C ALA A 106 11.95 5.67 6.80
N ASP A 107 12.31 6.66 7.61
CA ASP A 107 13.62 7.33 7.56
C ASP A 107 14.76 6.31 7.68
N ARG A 108 14.69 5.39 8.66
CA ARG A 108 15.68 4.30 8.83
C ARG A 108 15.86 3.43 7.59
N VAL A 109 14.75 3.13 6.90
CA VAL A 109 14.79 2.31 5.67
C VAL A 109 15.45 3.08 4.54
N ILE A 110 15.17 4.37 4.41
CA ILE A 110 15.79 5.24 3.41
C ILE A 110 17.29 5.42 3.65
N GLU A 111 17.69 5.64 4.90
CA GLU A 111 19.10 5.78 5.30
C GLU A 111 19.91 4.50 5.03
N ARG A 112 19.25 3.34 5.08
CA ARG A 112 19.88 2.01 4.92
C ARG A 112 19.42 1.29 3.66
N LYS A 113 18.94 2.03 2.65
CA LYS A 113 18.34 1.45 1.43
C LYS A 113 19.30 0.58 0.62
N GLU A 114 20.60 0.77 0.78
CA GLU A 114 21.64 -0.05 0.14
C GLU A 114 21.60 -1.52 0.62
N GLU A 115 21.12 -1.79 1.85
CA GLU A 115 20.92 -3.16 2.36
C GLU A 115 19.76 -3.90 1.69
N LEU A 116 19.01 -3.21 0.84
CA LEU A 116 17.90 -3.72 0.07
C LEU A 116 18.26 -3.91 -1.42
N ASP A 117 19.52 -3.80 -1.81
CA ASP A 117 19.97 -4.14 -3.17
C ASP A 117 19.53 -5.58 -3.55
N PRO A 118 18.98 -5.82 -4.75
CA PRO A 118 18.89 -4.94 -5.92
C PRO A 118 17.64 -4.04 -5.99
N PHE A 119 16.85 -3.96 -4.92
CA PHE A 119 15.61 -3.17 -4.93
C PHE A 119 15.90 -1.68 -4.83
N LYS A 120 15.16 -0.89 -5.62
CA LYS A 120 15.19 0.58 -5.49
C LYS A 120 14.12 1.01 -4.51
N VAL A 121 14.51 1.75 -3.48
CA VAL A 121 13.62 2.23 -2.43
C VAL A 121 13.66 3.75 -2.35
N ASP A 122 12.49 4.37 -2.48
CA ASP A 122 12.31 5.81 -2.43
C ASP A 122 11.08 6.17 -1.59
N TRP A 123 10.94 7.44 -1.23
CA TRP A 123 9.69 7.96 -0.69
C TRP A 123 8.59 7.90 -1.76
N LEU A 124 7.39 7.50 -1.36
CA LEU A 124 6.22 7.60 -2.22
C LEU A 124 5.71 9.05 -2.23
N ASN A 125 6.07 9.79 -3.27
CA ASN A 125 5.54 11.14 -3.52
C ASN A 125 4.21 11.04 -4.26
N LEU A 126 3.09 11.20 -3.55
CA LEU A 126 1.74 11.22 -4.14
C LEU A 126 1.42 12.49 -4.94
N TYR A 127 2.38 13.44 -5.05
CA TYR A 127 2.18 14.75 -5.67
C TYR A 127 3.13 15.06 -6.84
N ALA A 128 3.76 14.06 -7.45
CA ALA A 128 4.46 14.26 -8.71
C ALA A 128 3.41 14.41 -9.84
N LYS A 129 3.02 15.66 -10.10
CA LYS A 129 2.19 16.08 -11.24
C LYS A 129 3.01 16.18 -12.51
#